data_AF-A0A517U3Q7-F1
#
_entry.id   AF-A0A517U3Q7-F1
#
_cell.length_a   1.000
_cell.length_b   1.000
_cell.length_c   1.000
_cell.angle_alpha   90.00
_cell.angle_beta   90.00
_cell.angle_gamma   90.00
#
_symmetry.space_group_name_H-M   'P 1'
#
loop_
_entity.id
_entity.type
_entity.pdbx_description
1 polymer ?
#
loop_
_entity_poly.entity_id
_entity_poly.type
_entity_poly.pdbx_seq_one_letter_code
_entity_poly.pdbx_strand_id
1 'polypeptide(L)'
;MEIAVTRPQRWDVPFGEPLRDDEVDRLLSVEPFAAIDAATFPASLPLREILRNDARLQHYAPGDIIVREGDYGSSAFFILSGRVRVVLAGLSPEVLGRKEQKRIGWLAAMVQSLTRSRVAEVRHDAKPPVVSDNVTAERGDPDHPHIFLQDVPRVLEATDTVVLEPGEMFGELAALTRSPRTATVFAEKEATLLEIRWQGLRDLMRRTDALRQHVERLYRQNSLLVHLRETPLLADLPADLLALVAAATRFESHGSFDWNESYATTVKRRPGDAIVDEPLIAEEGTPADGLILIRSGFARQSRRYGNGHRTAAYLGRGESFGLAEAVAAAGSGLPTNWNDSLRAVGYVDVLRIPQGVLEEAVFPSVTPETLAAAVKRQSTYAVPVSELPSNGADESFGLDQSLLEFLVDHRLLNGQEAMAINLDRCTRCDDCVRACAATHDNNPRFVRQGHRHGPLMIAQACMHCVDPVCMIGCPTGAIGRDGVSGVVQINDRTCIGCSTCANSCPYDNIQMVEVRDGSGALLLDAATQQPIAKATKCDLCSGLPGGPACQRACPHDALVRLDLGNLGELAAFVTR
;
A
#
# COMPACT_ATOMS: atom_id res chain seq x y z
N MET A 1 -1.83 26.26 -33.82
CA MET A 1 -1.20 25.18 -34.62
C MET A 1 -1.31 23.95 -33.76
N GLU A 2 -2.18 23.02 -34.14
CA GLU A 2 -2.52 21.86 -33.32
C GLU A 2 -1.49 20.76 -33.58
N ILE A 3 -0.95 20.15 -32.51
CA ILE A 3 0.06 19.09 -32.62
C ILE A 3 -0.66 17.75 -32.46
N ALA A 4 -0.74 17.00 -33.56
CA ALA A 4 -1.27 15.65 -33.57
C ALA A 4 -0.20 14.65 -33.06
N VAL A 5 -0.53 13.87 -32.03
CA VAL A 5 0.33 12.82 -31.46
C VAL A 5 -0.46 11.52 -31.27
N THR A 6 0.19 10.37 -31.42
CA THR A 6 -0.46 9.06 -31.22
C THR A 6 -0.71 8.83 -29.72
N ARG A 7 -1.93 8.41 -29.33
CA ARG A 7 -2.22 8.04 -27.94
C ARG A 7 -1.40 6.82 -27.53
N PRO A 8 -0.69 6.89 -26.39
CA PRO A 8 0.16 5.79 -26.01
C PRO A 8 -0.66 4.56 -25.57
N GLN A 9 -0.11 3.36 -25.73
CA GLN A 9 -0.69 2.06 -25.37
C GLN A 9 0.06 1.44 -24.19
N ARG A 10 -0.47 0.32 -23.65
CA ARG A 10 0.07 -0.38 -22.46
C ARG A 10 1.58 -0.67 -22.55
N TRP A 11 2.04 -1.11 -23.71
CA TRP A 11 3.42 -1.56 -23.95
C TRP A 11 4.22 -0.61 -24.85
N ASP A 12 3.72 0.60 -25.12
CA ASP A 12 4.52 1.63 -25.81
C ASP A 12 5.75 2.03 -24.98
N VAL A 13 5.64 1.88 -23.66
CA VAL A 13 6.77 1.93 -22.72
C VAL A 13 6.80 0.59 -21.97
N PRO A 14 7.60 -0.38 -22.42
CA PRO A 14 7.77 -1.66 -21.73
C PRO A 14 8.42 -1.44 -20.36
N PHE A 15 8.31 -2.43 -19.47
CA PHE A 15 8.84 -2.35 -18.11
C PHE A 15 10.36 -2.17 -18.05
N GLY A 16 11.06 -2.78 -19.00
CA GLY A 16 12.48 -2.59 -19.27
C GLY A 16 12.73 -2.83 -20.76
N GLU A 17 13.96 -3.19 -21.12
CA GLU A 17 14.22 -3.71 -22.46
C GLU A 17 13.33 -4.95 -22.71
N PRO A 18 12.51 -4.97 -23.78
CA PRO A 18 11.63 -6.10 -24.05
C PRO A 18 12.40 -7.41 -24.21
N LEU A 19 11.89 -8.49 -23.61
CA LEU A 19 12.52 -9.80 -23.73
C LEU A 19 12.48 -10.31 -25.18
N ARG A 20 13.60 -10.89 -25.61
CA ARG A 20 13.74 -11.55 -26.90
C ARG A 20 12.93 -12.84 -26.94
N ASP A 21 12.58 -13.32 -28.14
CA ASP A 21 11.77 -14.53 -28.28
C ASP A 21 12.40 -15.76 -27.62
N ASP A 22 13.73 -15.91 -27.73
CA ASP A 22 14.47 -17.00 -27.09
C ASP A 22 14.43 -16.93 -25.56
N GLU A 23 14.40 -15.71 -25.00
CA GLU A 23 14.29 -15.50 -23.55
C GLU A 23 12.89 -15.85 -23.05
N VAL A 24 11.85 -15.43 -23.78
CA VAL A 24 10.46 -15.79 -23.46
C VAL A 24 10.25 -17.31 -23.55
N ASP A 25 10.79 -17.95 -24.58
CA ASP A 25 10.72 -19.41 -24.75
C ASP A 25 11.42 -20.14 -23.61
N ARG A 26 12.59 -19.64 -23.18
CA ARG A 26 13.30 -20.17 -22.01
C ARG A 26 12.49 -20.02 -20.74
N LEU A 27 11.85 -18.86 -20.50
CA LEU A 27 10.98 -18.65 -19.35
C LEU A 27 9.81 -19.63 -19.34
N LEU A 28 9.17 -19.83 -20.50
CA LEU A 28 8.07 -20.79 -20.64
C LEU A 28 8.51 -22.26 -20.53
N SER A 29 9.81 -22.54 -20.44
CA SER A 29 10.36 -23.88 -20.20
C SER A 29 10.69 -24.19 -18.75
N VAL A 30 10.59 -23.21 -17.84
CA VAL A 30 10.91 -23.38 -16.41
C VAL A 30 9.66 -23.25 -15.54
N GLU A 31 9.58 -24.04 -14.47
CA GLU A 31 8.53 -23.89 -13.46
C GLU A 31 8.70 -22.56 -12.69
N PRO A 32 7.61 -21.87 -12.30
CA PRO A 32 6.20 -22.24 -12.48
C PRO A 32 5.58 -21.82 -13.84
N PHE A 33 6.33 -21.18 -14.73
CA PHE A 33 5.80 -20.62 -15.99
C PHE A 33 5.45 -21.70 -17.02
N ALA A 34 6.18 -22.82 -17.01
CA ALA A 34 5.90 -23.98 -17.86
C ALA A 34 4.51 -24.60 -17.62
N ALA A 35 3.98 -24.46 -16.40
CA ALA A 35 2.65 -24.95 -16.03
C ALA A 35 1.51 -24.00 -16.45
N ILE A 36 1.81 -22.84 -17.05
CA ILE A 36 0.80 -21.85 -17.43
C ILE A 36 0.15 -22.25 -18.77
N ASP A 37 -1.16 -22.49 -18.76
CA ASP A 37 -1.92 -22.67 -19.99
C ASP A 37 -2.14 -21.31 -20.69
N ALA A 38 -1.39 -21.07 -21.77
CA ALA A 38 -1.49 -19.88 -22.59
C ALA A 38 -2.90 -19.65 -23.19
N ALA A 39 -3.71 -20.70 -23.36
CA ALA A 39 -5.07 -20.58 -23.91
C ALA A 39 -6.05 -19.86 -22.96
N THR A 40 -5.72 -19.76 -21.66
CA THR A 40 -6.53 -19.02 -20.67
C THR A 40 -6.40 -17.50 -20.79
N PHE A 41 -5.49 -17.02 -21.66
CA PHE A 41 -5.22 -15.59 -21.89
C PHE A 41 -5.99 -15.09 -23.13
N PRO A 42 -6.65 -13.92 -23.05
CA PRO A 42 -7.37 -13.37 -24.19
C PRO A 42 -6.40 -12.87 -25.26
N ALA A 43 -6.85 -12.81 -26.51
CA ALA A 43 -6.03 -12.31 -27.64
C ALA A 43 -5.54 -10.86 -27.44
N SER A 44 -6.25 -10.05 -26.65
CA SER A 44 -5.84 -8.68 -26.30
C SER A 44 -4.75 -8.62 -25.21
N LEU A 45 -4.46 -9.73 -24.53
CA LEU A 45 -3.45 -9.82 -23.49
C LEU A 45 -2.78 -11.20 -23.47
N PRO A 46 -2.01 -11.58 -24.52
CA PRO A 46 -1.38 -12.90 -24.60
C PRO A 46 -0.27 -13.08 -23.55
N LEU A 47 -0.13 -14.30 -23.02
CA LEU A 47 0.91 -14.66 -22.04
C LEU A 47 2.32 -14.20 -22.46
N ARG A 48 2.69 -14.45 -23.73
CA ARG A 48 4.00 -14.08 -24.26
C ARG A 48 4.28 -12.59 -24.18
N GLU A 49 3.27 -11.77 -24.50
CA GLU A 49 3.41 -10.31 -24.47
C GLU A 49 3.45 -9.77 -23.04
N ILE A 50 2.78 -10.42 -22.09
CA ILE A 50 2.92 -10.11 -20.66
C ILE A 50 4.38 -10.35 -20.24
N LEU A 51 4.93 -11.54 -20.50
CA LEU A 51 6.31 -11.85 -20.12
C LEU A 51 7.31 -10.91 -20.82
N ARG A 52 7.09 -10.62 -22.09
CA ARG A 52 7.96 -9.74 -22.89
C ARG A 52 8.02 -8.30 -22.38
N ASN A 53 6.86 -7.74 -22.03
CA ASN A 53 6.74 -6.30 -21.82
C ASN A 53 6.48 -5.90 -20.35
N ASP A 54 5.98 -6.83 -19.51
CA ASP A 54 5.74 -6.62 -18.08
C ASP A 54 6.82 -7.29 -17.19
N ALA A 55 7.83 -7.90 -17.80
CA ALA A 55 9.00 -8.40 -17.10
C ALA A 55 10.30 -7.91 -17.76
N ARG A 56 11.40 -7.99 -17.02
CA ARG A 56 12.75 -7.71 -17.51
C ARG A 56 13.76 -8.63 -16.83
N LEU A 57 14.84 -8.92 -17.54
CA LEU A 57 15.98 -9.62 -16.96
C LEU A 57 16.89 -8.61 -16.25
N GLN A 58 17.34 -8.97 -15.06
CA GLN A 58 18.26 -8.18 -14.26
C GLN A 58 19.47 -9.03 -13.90
N HIS A 59 20.65 -8.45 -14.05
CA HIS A 59 21.92 -9.09 -13.73
C HIS A 59 22.54 -8.39 -12.54
N TYR A 60 22.83 -9.14 -11.48
CA TYR A 60 23.39 -8.64 -10.25
C TYR A 60 24.79 -9.22 -10.05
N ALA A 61 25.74 -8.35 -9.74
CA ALA A 61 27.07 -8.75 -9.30
C ALA A 61 27.04 -9.21 -7.82
N PRO A 62 28.03 -9.99 -7.36
CA PRO A 62 28.15 -10.31 -5.95
C PRO A 62 28.14 -9.02 -5.13
N GLY A 63 27.33 -8.99 -4.06
CA GLY A 63 27.09 -7.90 -3.13
C GLY A 63 26.09 -6.83 -3.56
N ASP A 64 25.52 -6.92 -4.76
CA ASP A 64 24.46 -6.00 -5.16
C ASP A 64 23.19 -6.27 -4.33
N ILE A 65 22.61 -5.19 -3.80
CA ILE A 65 21.32 -5.21 -3.11
C ILE A 65 20.23 -5.21 -4.19
N ILE A 66 19.37 -6.23 -4.12
CA ILE A 66 18.26 -6.42 -5.05
C ILE A 66 17.01 -5.71 -4.52
N VAL A 67 16.68 -5.89 -3.23
CA VAL A 67 15.62 -5.14 -2.54
C VAL A 67 16.07 -4.77 -1.12
N ARG A 68 15.54 -3.66 -0.60
CA ARG A 68 15.78 -3.20 0.77
C ARG A 68 14.52 -3.34 1.61
N GLU A 69 14.69 -3.78 2.84
CA GLU A 69 13.64 -3.74 3.85
C GLU A 69 13.10 -2.32 4.02
N GLY A 70 11.80 -2.20 4.21
CA GLY A 70 11.09 -0.93 4.40
C GLY A 70 10.78 -0.19 3.10
N ASP A 71 11.42 -0.51 1.97
CA ASP A 71 11.09 0.12 0.69
C ASP A 71 9.75 -0.41 0.18
N TYR A 72 8.90 0.43 -0.41
CA TYR A 72 7.71 -0.05 -1.13
C TYR A 72 8.12 -0.75 -2.43
N GLY A 73 7.66 -1.99 -2.60
CA GLY A 73 7.91 -2.79 -3.80
C GLY A 73 6.68 -2.92 -4.68
N SER A 74 6.84 -2.71 -5.99
CA SER A 74 5.78 -2.90 -7.00
C SER A 74 6.07 -4.03 -8.00
N SER A 75 7.10 -4.83 -7.73
CA SER A 75 7.57 -5.94 -8.56
C SER A 75 7.92 -7.16 -7.72
N ALA A 76 7.91 -8.34 -8.34
CA ALA A 76 8.41 -9.59 -7.77
C ALA A 76 9.62 -10.07 -8.57
N PHE A 77 10.47 -10.85 -7.92
CA PHE A 77 11.72 -11.36 -8.49
C PHE A 77 11.71 -12.88 -8.50
N PHE A 78 12.04 -13.48 -9.65
CA PHE A 78 12.22 -14.91 -9.80
C PHE A 78 13.67 -15.22 -10.15
N ILE A 79 14.30 -16.12 -9.40
CA ILE A 79 15.73 -16.42 -9.53
C ILE A 79 15.94 -17.42 -10.67
N LEU A 80 16.56 -16.98 -11.77
CA LEU A 80 16.85 -17.84 -12.92
C LEU A 80 18.18 -18.56 -12.76
N SER A 81 19.18 -17.90 -12.18
CA SER A 81 20.50 -18.47 -11.90
C SER A 81 21.24 -17.63 -10.86
N GLY A 82 22.28 -18.21 -10.26
CA GLY A 82 23.07 -17.58 -9.21
C GLY A 82 22.58 -17.91 -7.81
N ARG A 83 23.10 -17.17 -6.83
CA ARG A 83 22.75 -17.35 -5.42
C ARG A 83 22.45 -16.00 -4.78
N VAL A 84 21.30 -15.92 -4.12
CA VAL A 84 20.79 -14.72 -3.48
C VAL A 84 20.58 -15.00 -1.99
N ARG A 85 20.73 -13.97 -1.15
CA ARG A 85 20.50 -14.09 0.30
C ARG A 85 19.52 -13.05 0.82
N VAL A 86 18.67 -13.49 1.73
CA VAL A 86 17.73 -12.68 2.50
C VAL A 86 18.31 -12.43 3.88
N VAL A 87 18.31 -11.19 4.33
CA VAL A 87 18.76 -10.79 5.67
C VAL A 87 17.57 -10.84 6.63
N LEU A 88 17.70 -11.58 7.74
CA LEU A 88 16.61 -11.81 8.70
C LEU A 88 16.55 -10.80 9.86
N ALA A 89 17.61 -10.03 10.10
CA ALA A 89 17.64 -8.99 11.11
C ALA A 89 18.02 -7.64 10.49
N GLY A 90 17.22 -6.61 10.79
CA GLY A 90 17.27 -5.32 10.10
C GLY A 90 18.67 -4.70 10.07
N LEU A 91 19.12 -4.34 8.86
CA LEU A 91 20.38 -3.62 8.66
C LEU A 91 20.19 -2.15 9.00
N SER A 92 21.24 -1.49 9.50
CA SER A 92 21.16 -0.06 9.80
C SER A 92 20.91 0.76 8.51
N PRO A 93 20.19 1.90 8.59
CA PRO A 93 19.92 2.76 7.43
C PRO A 93 21.16 3.20 6.65
N GLU A 94 22.30 3.32 7.34
CA GLU A 94 23.62 3.66 6.78
C GLU A 94 24.16 2.55 5.88
N VAL A 95 23.99 1.28 6.28
CA VAL A 95 24.39 0.10 5.48
C VAL A 95 23.48 -0.10 4.27
N LEU A 96 22.21 0.33 4.36
CA LEU A 96 21.22 0.29 3.28
C LEU A 96 21.39 1.42 2.23
N GLY A 97 22.39 2.30 2.42
CA GLY A 97 22.73 3.37 1.46
C GLY A 97 21.61 4.39 1.24
N ARG A 98 20.69 4.55 2.19
CA ARG A 98 19.53 5.44 2.06
C ARG A 98 19.98 6.90 2.00
N LYS A 99 19.60 7.61 0.94
CA LYS A 99 19.70 9.07 0.85
C LYS A 99 18.32 9.71 0.95
N GLU A 100 18.22 10.83 1.67
CA GLU A 100 17.03 11.69 1.60
C GLU A 100 16.81 12.17 0.16
N GLN A 101 15.56 12.14 -0.31
CA GLN A 101 15.18 12.66 -1.63
C GLN A 101 15.77 14.06 -1.83
N LYS A 102 16.43 14.28 -2.98
CA LYS A 102 16.94 15.61 -3.35
C LYS A 102 15.77 16.56 -3.58
N ARG A 103 15.38 17.28 -2.53
CA ARG A 103 14.52 18.47 -2.65
C ARG A 103 15.28 19.54 -3.40
N ILE A 104 14.60 20.26 -4.29
CA ILE A 104 15.22 21.42 -4.92
C ILE A 104 15.60 22.44 -3.84
N GLY A 105 16.79 23.01 -3.95
CA GLY A 105 17.23 24.06 -3.01
C GLY A 105 16.31 25.28 -3.09
N TRP A 106 16.28 26.09 -2.03
CA TRP A 106 15.44 27.29 -1.95
C TRP A 106 15.61 28.24 -3.13
N LEU A 107 16.84 28.42 -3.63
CA LEU A 107 17.13 29.21 -4.82
C LEU A 107 16.49 28.63 -6.08
N ALA A 108 16.59 27.30 -6.27
CA ALA A 108 15.98 26.61 -7.40
C ALA A 108 14.45 26.64 -7.33
N ALA A 109 13.86 26.49 -6.14
CA ALA A 109 12.42 26.66 -5.93
C ALA A 109 11.95 28.08 -6.29
N MET A 110 12.73 29.10 -5.93
CA MET A 110 12.43 30.49 -6.26
C MET A 110 12.53 30.75 -7.77
N VAL A 111 13.60 30.29 -8.43
CA VAL A 111 13.74 30.39 -9.89
C VAL A 111 12.60 29.66 -10.59
N GLN A 112 12.28 28.43 -10.17
CA GLN A 112 11.17 27.66 -10.70
C GLN A 112 9.85 28.44 -10.60
N SER A 113 9.60 29.09 -9.45
CA SER A 113 8.39 29.91 -9.26
C SER A 113 8.34 31.13 -10.20
N LEU A 114 9.49 31.68 -10.60
CA LEU A 114 9.57 32.82 -11.53
C LEU A 114 9.47 32.39 -12.99
N THR A 115 9.92 31.17 -13.32
CA THR A 115 9.94 30.64 -14.70
C THR A 115 8.74 29.73 -15.02
N ARG A 116 7.71 29.68 -14.16
CA ARG A 116 6.52 28.85 -14.41
C ARG A 116 5.75 29.28 -15.64
N SER A 117 5.16 28.30 -16.32
CA SER A 117 4.23 28.57 -17.41
C SER A 117 3.00 29.31 -16.87
N ARG A 118 2.57 30.34 -17.60
CA ARG A 118 1.27 31.00 -17.36
C ARG A 118 0.10 30.23 -17.97
N VAL A 119 0.40 29.23 -18.80
CA VAL A 119 -0.58 28.37 -19.46
C VAL A 119 -0.76 27.10 -18.64
N ALA A 120 -2.01 26.72 -18.41
CA ALA A 120 -2.34 25.57 -17.59
C ALA A 120 -1.92 24.24 -18.25
N GLU A 121 -1.50 23.25 -17.46
CA GLU A 121 -1.25 21.86 -17.94
C GLU A 121 -0.22 21.72 -19.07
N VAL A 122 0.76 22.62 -19.12
CA VAL A 122 1.88 22.46 -20.03
C VAL A 122 2.71 21.25 -19.62
N ARG A 123 2.73 20.21 -20.47
CA ARG A 123 3.58 19.03 -20.30
C ARG A 123 4.79 19.22 -21.18
N HIS A 124 5.96 19.28 -20.57
CA HIS A 124 7.22 19.21 -21.32
C HIS A 124 7.56 17.75 -21.58
N ASP A 125 8.27 17.47 -22.68
CA ASP A 125 9.00 16.21 -22.89
C ASP A 125 10.16 16.11 -21.88
N ALA A 126 9.83 16.10 -20.60
CA ALA A 126 10.80 15.98 -19.53
C ALA A 126 11.28 14.53 -19.44
N LYS A 127 12.53 14.35 -19.03
CA LYS A 127 13.15 13.04 -18.81
C LYS A 127 12.22 12.15 -17.98
N PRO A 128 12.19 10.84 -18.27
CA PRO A 128 11.34 9.94 -17.53
C PRO A 128 11.79 9.95 -16.07
N PRO A 129 10.87 9.91 -15.08
CA PRO A 129 11.26 9.51 -13.74
C PRO A 129 11.52 8.00 -13.83
N VAL A 130 12.75 7.63 -14.17
CA VAL A 130 13.25 6.26 -14.11
C VAL A 130 14.06 6.18 -12.84
N VAL A 131 13.59 5.32 -11.93
CA VAL A 131 14.35 4.76 -10.80
C VAL A 131 14.77 5.80 -9.74
N SER A 132 14.67 5.40 -8.48
CA SER A 132 15.00 6.25 -7.35
C SER A 132 16.41 6.84 -7.45
N ASP A 133 16.54 8.15 -7.61
CA ASP A 133 17.77 8.96 -7.53
C ASP A 133 18.46 8.95 -6.13
N ASN A 134 18.19 7.92 -5.32
CA ASN A 134 18.47 7.87 -3.88
C ASN A 134 19.59 6.86 -3.50
N VAL A 135 20.59 6.68 -4.38
CA VAL A 135 21.69 5.72 -4.18
C VAL A 135 23.03 6.44 -3.99
N THR A 136 23.87 5.94 -3.09
CA THR A 136 25.17 6.54 -2.71
C THR A 136 26.40 5.80 -3.27
N ALA A 137 26.23 4.62 -3.84
CA ALA A 137 27.28 3.86 -4.51
C ALA A 137 26.65 3.06 -5.65
N GLU A 138 26.85 3.52 -6.88
CA GLU A 138 26.34 2.88 -8.09
C GLU A 138 27.44 1.99 -8.69
N ARG A 139 27.09 0.76 -9.01
CA ARG A 139 27.86 -0.11 -9.92
C ARG A 139 26.86 -0.66 -10.95
N GLY A 140 27.18 -0.58 -12.24
CA GLY A 140 26.30 -1.04 -13.31
C GLY A 140 26.13 -0.04 -14.46
N ASP A 141 25.22 -0.36 -15.37
CA ASP A 141 24.82 0.49 -16.50
C ASP A 141 24.20 1.81 -16.00
N PRO A 142 24.55 2.99 -16.54
CA PRO A 142 23.88 4.27 -16.21
C PRO A 142 22.34 4.25 -16.31
N ASP A 143 21.75 3.32 -17.08
CA ASP A 143 20.29 3.17 -17.15
C ASP A 143 19.69 2.35 -15.99
N HIS A 144 20.50 1.55 -15.26
CA HIS A 144 20.07 0.69 -14.15
C HIS A 144 21.14 0.58 -13.04
N PRO A 145 21.35 1.63 -12.22
CA PRO A 145 22.35 1.58 -11.15
C PRO A 145 21.96 0.59 -10.04
N HIS A 146 22.86 -0.34 -9.71
CA HIS A 146 22.71 -1.22 -8.55
C HIS A 146 23.36 -0.59 -7.31
N ILE A 147 22.68 -0.74 -6.16
CA ILE A 147 23.23 -0.41 -4.84
C ILE A 147 24.08 -1.59 -4.39
N PHE A 148 25.32 -1.37 -3.97
CA PHE A 148 26.19 -2.46 -3.50
C PHE A 148 26.43 -2.39 -1.98
N LEU A 149 26.34 -3.53 -1.30
CA LEU A 149 26.73 -3.72 0.10
C LEU A 149 28.26 -3.65 0.23
N GLN A 150 28.77 -2.60 0.86
CA GLN A 150 30.22 -2.34 0.94
C GLN A 150 31.04 -3.48 1.59
N ASP A 151 30.44 -4.29 2.48
CA ASP A 151 31.12 -5.36 3.21
C ASP A 151 30.22 -6.60 3.39
N VAL A 152 30.03 -7.35 2.29
CA VAL A 152 29.22 -8.58 2.27
C VAL A 152 29.69 -9.63 3.28
N PRO A 153 31.01 -9.93 3.42
CA PRO A 153 31.49 -10.92 4.40
C PRO A 153 31.10 -10.56 5.84
N ARG A 154 31.20 -9.28 6.22
CA ARG A 154 30.79 -8.83 7.55
C ARG A 154 29.30 -8.97 7.80
N VAL A 155 28.45 -8.76 6.80
CA VAL A 155 27.00 -9.00 6.92
C VAL A 155 26.68 -10.49 7.05
N LEU A 156 27.41 -11.34 6.32
CA LEU A 156 27.26 -12.81 6.45
C LEU A 156 27.69 -13.34 7.82
N GLU A 157 28.68 -12.70 8.46
CA GLU A 157 29.16 -13.07 9.79
C GLU A 157 28.32 -12.48 10.93
N ALA A 158 27.71 -11.32 10.72
CA ALA A 158 27.01 -10.56 11.77
C ALA A 158 25.49 -10.76 11.80
N THR A 159 24.89 -11.42 10.80
CA THR A 159 23.43 -11.45 10.66
C THR A 159 22.95 -12.81 10.16
N ASP A 160 21.84 -13.31 10.72
CA ASP A 160 21.19 -14.51 10.21
C ASP A 160 20.69 -14.26 8.78
N THR A 161 21.08 -15.13 7.85
CA THR A 161 20.67 -15.05 6.44
C THR A 161 20.08 -16.36 5.95
N VAL A 162 19.09 -16.26 5.06
CA VAL A 162 18.53 -17.40 4.32
C VAL A 162 19.02 -17.34 2.89
N VAL A 163 19.45 -18.49 2.36
CA VAL A 163 19.84 -18.62 0.95
C VAL A 163 18.60 -18.89 0.11
N LEU A 164 18.44 -18.13 -0.97
CA LEU A 164 17.49 -18.41 -2.02
C LEU A 164 18.23 -18.96 -3.26
N GLU A 165 17.73 -20.06 -3.79
CA GLU A 165 18.29 -20.82 -4.90
C GLU A 165 17.46 -20.62 -6.19
N PRO A 166 18.01 -20.97 -7.37
CA PRO A 166 17.29 -20.87 -8.63
C PRO A 166 15.96 -21.62 -8.62
N GLY A 167 14.91 -21.00 -9.18
CA GLY A 167 13.54 -21.50 -9.14
C GLY A 167 12.69 -20.94 -7.99
N GLU A 168 13.29 -20.19 -7.06
CA GLU A 168 12.56 -19.50 -6.00
C GLU A 168 12.17 -18.07 -6.40
N MET A 169 11.11 -17.56 -5.78
CA MET A 169 10.58 -16.20 -5.96
C MET A 169 10.61 -15.44 -4.64
N PHE A 170 10.85 -14.13 -4.70
CA PHE A 170 10.72 -13.23 -3.57
C PHE A 170 10.16 -11.86 -3.97
N GLY A 171 9.61 -11.16 -3.00
CA GLY A 171 9.02 -9.84 -3.20
C GLY A 171 7.60 -9.86 -3.81
N GLU A 172 7.06 -11.05 -4.06
CA GLU A 172 5.68 -11.29 -4.45
C GLU A 172 4.70 -10.69 -3.46
N LEU A 173 4.97 -10.81 -2.15
CA LEU A 173 4.11 -10.26 -1.11
C LEU A 173 3.99 -8.75 -1.25
N ALA A 174 5.10 -8.01 -1.21
CA ALA A 174 5.07 -6.55 -1.31
C ALA A 174 4.42 -6.08 -2.62
N ALA A 175 4.60 -6.79 -3.74
CA ALA A 175 3.91 -6.50 -4.98
C ALA A 175 2.38 -6.70 -4.89
N LEU A 176 1.94 -7.79 -4.24
CA LEU A 176 0.53 -8.17 -4.06
C LEU A 176 -0.21 -7.32 -3.02
N THR A 177 0.36 -7.25 -1.81
CA THR A 177 -0.23 -6.57 -0.66
C THR A 177 0.10 -5.09 -0.62
N ARG A 178 0.96 -4.60 -1.54
CA ARG A 178 1.35 -3.18 -1.66
C ARG A 178 1.98 -2.63 -0.37
N SER A 179 2.58 -3.54 0.38
CA SER A 179 3.28 -3.24 1.63
C SER A 179 4.75 -2.93 1.36
N PRO A 180 5.44 -2.28 2.32
CA PRO A 180 6.88 -2.28 2.37
C PRO A 180 7.46 -3.70 2.29
N ARG A 181 8.64 -3.84 1.71
CA ARG A 181 9.45 -5.06 1.76
C ARG A 181 9.76 -5.38 3.22
N THR A 182 9.60 -6.64 3.59
CA THR A 182 9.83 -7.14 4.97
C THR A 182 11.27 -7.52 5.24
N ALA A 183 12.10 -7.64 4.21
CA ALA A 183 13.50 -8.04 4.33
C ALA A 183 14.36 -7.41 3.24
N THR A 184 15.65 -7.30 3.54
CA THR A 184 16.68 -6.92 2.55
C THR A 184 17.20 -8.16 1.85
N VAL A 185 17.38 -8.09 0.53
CA VAL A 185 17.86 -9.20 -0.28
C VAL A 185 19.03 -8.72 -1.14
N PHE A 186 20.12 -9.49 -1.16
CA PHE A 186 21.32 -9.17 -1.93
C PHE A 186 21.88 -10.40 -2.65
N ALA A 187 22.60 -10.18 -3.74
CA ALA A 187 23.26 -11.22 -4.49
C ALA A 187 24.53 -11.68 -3.76
N GLU A 188 24.64 -12.96 -3.37
CA GLU A 188 25.89 -13.50 -2.81
C GLU A 188 26.92 -13.76 -3.91
N LYS A 189 26.44 -14.22 -5.07
CA LYS A 189 27.21 -14.46 -6.28
C LYS A 189 26.54 -13.76 -7.45
N GLU A 190 27.18 -13.76 -8.61
CA GLU A 190 26.53 -13.33 -9.85
C GLU A 190 25.19 -14.05 -10.01
N ALA A 191 24.13 -13.27 -10.19
CA ALA A 191 22.77 -13.78 -10.26
C ALA A 191 21.99 -13.10 -11.39
N THR A 192 21.18 -13.90 -12.08
CA THR A 192 20.24 -13.40 -13.10
C THR A 192 18.84 -13.66 -12.61
N LEU A 193 18.05 -12.59 -12.50
CA LEU A 193 16.71 -12.60 -11.96
C LEU A 193 15.74 -12.07 -13.02
N LEU A 194 14.54 -12.66 -13.08
CA LEU A 194 13.41 -12.09 -13.78
C LEU A 194 12.65 -11.18 -12.82
N GLU A 195 12.61 -9.89 -13.11
CA GLU A 195 11.77 -8.94 -12.38
C GLU A 195 10.45 -8.75 -13.12
N ILE A 196 9.33 -9.02 -12.44
CA ILE A 196 7.97 -8.91 -12.99
C ILE A 196 7.25 -7.79 -12.27
N ARG A 197 6.76 -6.78 -13.00
CA ARG A 197 5.94 -5.71 -12.40
C ARG A 197 4.58 -6.22 -11.97
N TRP A 198 3.95 -5.53 -11.02
CA TRP A 198 2.64 -5.86 -10.47
C TRP A 198 1.59 -6.23 -11.53
N GLN A 199 1.46 -5.46 -12.60
CA GLN A 199 0.47 -5.70 -13.66
C GLN A 199 0.67 -7.08 -14.29
N GLY A 200 1.91 -7.43 -14.62
CA GLY A 200 2.24 -8.74 -15.16
C GLY A 200 1.97 -9.84 -14.14
N LEU A 201 2.46 -9.67 -12.90
CA LEU A 201 2.28 -10.66 -11.83
C LEU A 201 0.79 -10.94 -11.55
N ARG A 202 -0.03 -9.90 -11.42
CA ARG A 202 -1.49 -10.00 -11.22
C ARG A 202 -2.15 -10.75 -12.37
N ASP A 203 -1.83 -10.38 -13.61
CA ASP A 203 -2.45 -10.95 -14.79
C ASP A 203 -2.07 -12.45 -14.94
N LEU A 204 -0.84 -12.83 -14.55
CA LEU A 204 -0.40 -14.22 -14.46
C LEU A 204 -1.12 -14.99 -13.34
N MET A 205 -1.22 -14.41 -12.14
CA MET A 205 -1.85 -15.05 -10.97
C MET A 205 -3.36 -15.23 -11.10
N ARG A 206 -4.08 -14.28 -11.72
CA ARG A 206 -5.54 -14.37 -11.92
C ARG A 206 -5.94 -15.57 -12.78
N ARG A 207 -5.03 -16.09 -13.60
CA ARG A 207 -5.31 -17.11 -14.61
C ARG A 207 -4.59 -18.44 -14.34
N THR A 208 -3.72 -18.49 -13.33
CA THR A 208 -2.86 -19.65 -13.05
C THR A 208 -2.90 -20.04 -11.58
N ASP A 209 -3.56 -21.16 -11.29
CA ASP A 209 -3.60 -21.72 -9.93
C ASP A 209 -2.23 -22.21 -9.46
N ALA A 210 -1.43 -22.78 -10.36
CA ALA A 210 -0.09 -23.28 -10.05
C ALA A 210 0.84 -22.16 -9.54
N LEU A 211 0.86 -21.00 -10.21
CA LEU A 211 1.67 -19.85 -9.79
C LEU A 211 1.20 -19.30 -8.43
N ARG A 212 -0.12 -19.22 -8.22
CA ARG A 212 -0.70 -18.78 -6.94
C ARG A 212 -0.32 -19.70 -5.79
N GLN A 213 -0.49 -21.01 -5.96
CA GLN A 213 -0.10 -22.01 -4.96
C GLN A 213 1.41 -21.98 -4.69
N HIS A 214 2.23 -21.76 -5.72
CA HIS A 214 3.67 -21.62 -5.58
C HIS A 214 4.04 -20.40 -4.73
N VAL A 215 3.44 -19.24 -5.00
CA VAL A 215 3.62 -18.00 -4.22
C VAL A 215 3.19 -18.20 -2.76
N GLU A 216 2.01 -18.78 -2.52
CA GLU A 216 1.53 -19.05 -1.16
C GLU A 216 2.44 -20.01 -0.38
N ARG A 217 2.97 -21.03 -1.04
CA ARG A 217 3.92 -21.98 -0.43
C ARG A 217 5.23 -21.28 -0.03
N LEU A 218 5.82 -20.48 -0.91
CA LEU A 218 7.05 -19.76 -0.63
C LEU A 218 6.87 -18.76 0.52
N TYR A 219 5.73 -18.06 0.57
CA TYR A 219 5.41 -17.16 1.69
C TYR A 219 5.43 -17.90 3.05
N ARG A 220 4.78 -19.07 3.12
CA ARG A 220 4.79 -19.91 4.34
C ARG A 220 6.19 -20.33 4.75
N GLN A 221 7.06 -20.65 3.78
CA GLN A 221 8.41 -21.11 4.03
C GLN A 221 9.35 -19.97 4.47
N ASN A 222 9.24 -18.80 3.84
CA ASN A 222 10.31 -17.79 3.89
C ASN A 222 9.95 -16.51 4.65
N SER A 223 8.67 -16.16 4.78
CA SER A 223 8.24 -14.84 5.30
C SER A 223 7.28 -14.91 6.49
N LEU A 224 6.58 -16.03 6.69
CA LEU A 224 5.64 -16.18 7.79
C LEU A 224 6.31 -16.00 9.16
N LEU A 225 7.49 -16.60 9.37
CA LEU A 225 8.22 -16.48 10.63
C LEU A 225 8.62 -15.04 10.95
N VAL A 226 9.07 -14.29 9.95
CA VAL A 226 9.43 -12.86 10.10
C VAL A 226 8.19 -12.07 10.51
N HIS A 227 7.07 -12.28 9.82
CA HIS A 227 5.85 -11.55 10.13
C HIS A 227 5.24 -11.91 11.50
N LEU A 228 5.33 -13.19 11.90
CA LEU A 228 4.95 -13.59 13.25
C LEU A 228 5.84 -12.90 14.29
N ARG A 229 7.16 -12.76 14.06
CA ARG A 229 8.06 -12.00 14.96
C ARG A 229 7.74 -10.51 15.05
N GLU A 230 7.20 -9.90 14.00
CA GLU A 230 6.76 -8.49 14.06
C GLU A 230 5.58 -8.30 15.03
N THR A 231 4.85 -9.38 15.34
CA THR A 231 3.73 -9.33 16.29
C THR A 231 4.29 -9.25 17.71
N PRO A 232 4.00 -8.18 18.50
CA PRO A 232 4.59 -8.00 19.82
C PRO A 232 4.39 -9.17 20.80
N LEU A 233 3.29 -9.91 20.66
CA LEU A 233 3.00 -11.10 21.48
C LEU A 233 3.92 -12.29 21.16
N LEU A 234 4.49 -12.34 19.95
CA LEU A 234 5.24 -13.47 19.41
C LEU A 234 6.72 -13.13 19.19
N ALA A 235 7.11 -11.86 19.35
CA ALA A 235 8.43 -11.33 19.01
C ALA A 235 9.57 -12.07 19.73
N ASP A 236 9.38 -12.36 21.01
CA ASP A 236 10.40 -12.96 21.88
C ASP A 236 10.24 -14.49 22.02
N LEU A 237 9.40 -15.13 21.18
CA LEU A 237 9.23 -16.57 21.25
C LEU A 237 10.50 -17.32 20.84
N PRO A 238 10.88 -18.39 21.59
CA PRO A 238 11.89 -19.35 21.16
C PRO A 238 11.64 -19.85 19.74
N ALA A 239 12.71 -20.07 18.97
CA ALA A 239 12.61 -20.38 17.55
C ALA A 239 11.83 -21.67 17.25
N ASP A 240 11.91 -22.67 18.12
CA ASP A 240 11.16 -23.93 18.06
C ASP A 240 9.66 -23.71 18.29
N LEU A 241 9.28 -22.91 19.29
CA LEU A 241 7.88 -22.57 19.56
C LEU A 241 7.30 -21.69 18.44
N LEU A 242 8.07 -20.74 17.93
CA LEU A 242 7.66 -19.93 16.80
C LEU A 242 7.45 -20.77 15.53
N ALA A 243 8.30 -21.78 15.29
CA ALA A 243 8.12 -22.73 14.20
C ALA A 243 6.84 -23.56 14.36
N LEU A 244 6.50 -23.98 15.58
CA LEU A 244 5.23 -24.66 15.88
C LEU A 244 4.03 -23.75 15.57
N VAL A 245 4.07 -22.49 16.00
CA VAL A 245 3.04 -21.48 15.68
C VAL A 245 2.90 -21.32 14.17
N ALA A 246 4.01 -21.15 13.45
CA ALA A 246 4.00 -20.98 11.99
C ALA A 246 3.42 -22.20 11.27
N ALA A 247 3.76 -23.42 11.70
CA ALA A 247 3.26 -24.66 11.10
C ALA A 247 1.74 -24.81 11.27
N ALA A 248 1.18 -24.37 12.40
CA ALA A 248 -0.24 -24.47 12.68
C ALA A 248 -1.08 -23.28 12.19
N THR A 249 -0.44 -22.16 11.84
CA THR A 249 -1.11 -20.94 11.39
C THR A 249 -1.83 -21.17 10.06
N ARG A 250 -3.09 -20.74 9.99
CA ARG A 250 -3.93 -20.81 8.79
C ARG A 250 -4.00 -19.46 8.10
N PHE A 251 -3.89 -19.48 6.77
CA PHE A 251 -4.04 -18.30 5.94
C PHE A 251 -5.47 -18.26 5.38
N GLU A 252 -6.15 -17.14 5.55
CA GLU A 252 -7.51 -16.94 5.05
C GLU A 252 -7.61 -15.60 4.32
N SER A 253 -8.26 -15.60 3.16
CA SER A 253 -8.58 -14.39 2.40
C SER A 253 -10.08 -14.23 2.33
N HIS A 254 -10.58 -13.06 2.71
CA HIS A 254 -12.00 -12.73 2.78
C HIS A 254 -12.30 -11.50 1.92
N GLY A 255 -13.40 -11.53 1.17
CA GLY A 255 -13.81 -10.42 0.30
C GLY A 255 -13.14 -10.42 -1.08
N SER A 256 -13.06 -9.24 -1.70
CA SER A 256 -12.54 -9.06 -3.07
C SER A 256 -11.49 -7.95 -3.14
N PHE A 257 -10.34 -8.27 -3.76
CA PHE A 257 -9.24 -7.32 -3.97
C PHE A 257 -9.64 -6.09 -4.80
N ASP A 258 -10.59 -6.23 -5.73
CA ASP A 258 -11.17 -5.13 -6.53
C ASP A 258 -12.33 -4.46 -5.77
N TRP A 259 -12.12 -4.15 -4.49
CA TRP A 259 -13.17 -3.66 -3.58
C TRP A 259 -13.80 -2.34 -4.04
N ASN A 260 -13.09 -1.53 -4.81
CA ASN A 260 -13.57 -0.27 -5.37
C ASN A 260 -14.81 -0.46 -6.27
N GLU A 261 -14.94 -1.60 -6.95
CA GLU A 261 -16.11 -1.93 -7.76
C GLU A 261 -17.36 -2.08 -6.88
N SER A 262 -17.23 -2.81 -5.76
CA SER A 262 -18.32 -2.97 -4.79
C SER A 262 -18.65 -1.66 -4.07
N TYR A 263 -17.63 -0.87 -3.71
CA TYR A 263 -17.80 0.39 -2.99
C TYR A 263 -18.69 1.40 -3.73
N ALA A 264 -18.54 1.51 -5.06
CA ALA A 264 -19.36 2.41 -5.87
C ALA A 264 -20.87 2.14 -5.76
N THR A 265 -21.25 0.89 -5.45
CA THR A 265 -22.63 0.50 -5.18
C THR A 265 -23.03 0.71 -3.73
N THR A 266 -22.13 0.44 -2.79
CA THR A 266 -22.39 0.48 -1.35
C THR A 266 -22.47 1.89 -0.78
N VAL A 267 -21.64 2.83 -1.25
CA VAL A 267 -21.61 4.23 -0.77
C VAL A 267 -22.94 4.98 -1.00
N LYS A 268 -23.79 4.47 -1.89
CA LYS A 268 -25.12 5.05 -2.18
C LYS A 268 -26.20 4.62 -1.18
N ARG A 269 -25.90 3.65 -0.30
CA ARG A 269 -26.83 3.15 0.73
C ARG A 269 -26.79 4.03 1.97
N ARG A 270 -27.71 3.81 2.91
CA ARG A 270 -27.67 4.54 4.18
C ARG A 270 -26.45 4.09 4.98
N PRO A 271 -25.83 5.00 5.76
CA PRO A 271 -24.80 4.62 6.72
C PRO A 271 -25.25 3.44 7.58
N GLY A 272 -24.36 2.46 7.77
CA GLY A 272 -24.66 1.21 8.47
C GLY A 272 -25.30 0.08 7.63
N ASP A 273 -25.97 0.34 6.50
CA ASP A 273 -26.56 -0.73 5.67
C ASP A 273 -25.49 -1.57 4.95
N ALA A 274 -24.30 -1.00 4.77
CA ALA A 274 -23.16 -1.63 4.10
C ALA A 274 -22.69 -2.91 4.80
N ILE A 275 -22.86 -3.00 6.12
CA ILE A 275 -22.32 -4.09 6.94
C ILE A 275 -22.91 -5.46 6.58
N VAL A 276 -24.09 -5.48 5.98
CA VAL A 276 -24.81 -6.72 5.62
C VAL A 276 -24.09 -7.48 4.51
N ASP A 277 -23.42 -6.76 3.61
CA ASP A 277 -22.68 -7.35 2.48
C ASP A 277 -21.22 -7.64 2.83
N GLU A 278 -20.76 -7.23 4.01
CA GLU A 278 -19.39 -7.44 4.45
C GLU A 278 -19.19 -8.90 4.90
N PRO A 279 -18.27 -9.65 4.25
CA PRO A 279 -18.03 -11.06 4.59
C PRO A 279 -17.65 -11.23 6.06
N LEU A 280 -18.27 -12.19 6.74
CA LEU A 280 -17.95 -12.56 8.12
C LEU A 280 -16.66 -13.38 8.18
N ILE A 281 -15.73 -12.93 9.03
CA ILE A 281 -14.48 -13.62 9.37
C ILE A 281 -14.64 -14.37 10.71
N ALA A 282 -15.36 -13.74 11.66
CA ALA A 282 -15.76 -14.32 12.93
C ALA A 282 -17.14 -13.78 13.32
N GLU A 283 -18.00 -14.62 13.89
CA GLU A 283 -19.37 -14.26 14.25
C GLU A 283 -19.55 -14.21 15.77
N GLU A 284 -20.09 -13.09 16.26
CA GLU A 284 -20.44 -12.89 17.67
C GLU A 284 -21.28 -14.06 18.22
N GLY A 285 -20.93 -14.54 19.41
CA GLY A 285 -21.64 -15.60 20.10
C GLY A 285 -21.33 -17.02 19.61
N THR A 286 -20.54 -17.18 18.55
CA THR A 286 -20.03 -18.49 18.12
C THR A 286 -18.71 -18.83 18.85
N PRO A 287 -18.33 -20.12 18.96
CA PRO A 287 -17.10 -20.51 19.65
C PRO A 287 -15.86 -19.81 19.10
N ALA A 288 -15.06 -19.23 19.99
CA ALA A 288 -13.76 -18.66 19.66
C ALA A 288 -12.74 -19.79 19.49
N ASP A 289 -12.00 -19.76 18.39
CA ASP A 289 -11.10 -20.84 17.97
C ASP A 289 -9.62 -20.44 17.94
N GLY A 290 -9.29 -19.22 18.35
CA GLY A 290 -7.90 -18.75 18.50
C GLY A 290 -7.74 -17.24 18.33
N LEU A 291 -6.58 -16.85 17.79
CA LEU A 291 -6.21 -15.45 17.55
C LEU A 291 -6.18 -15.17 16.05
N ILE A 292 -6.80 -14.07 15.63
CA ILE A 292 -6.79 -13.60 14.24
C ILE A 292 -5.87 -12.38 14.13
N LEU A 293 -4.86 -12.45 13.27
CA LEU A 293 -3.97 -11.33 12.96
C LEU A 293 -4.34 -10.75 11.58
N ILE A 294 -4.52 -9.44 11.49
CA ILE A 294 -4.79 -8.77 10.21
C ILE A 294 -3.47 -8.59 9.47
N ARG A 295 -3.34 -9.26 8.33
CA ARG A 295 -2.13 -9.22 7.50
C ARG A 295 -2.18 -8.08 6.48
N SER A 296 -3.30 -7.98 5.77
CA SER A 296 -3.54 -6.96 4.74
C SER A 296 -5.03 -6.65 4.64
N GLY A 297 -5.36 -5.45 4.16
CA GLY A 297 -6.72 -4.96 4.11
C GLY A 297 -7.20 -4.39 5.44
N PHE A 298 -8.52 -4.25 5.58
CA PHE A 298 -9.17 -3.63 6.73
C PHE A 298 -10.36 -4.45 7.19
N ALA A 299 -10.45 -4.70 8.50
CA ALA A 299 -11.56 -5.41 9.09
C ALA A 299 -12.38 -4.48 10.01
N ARG A 300 -13.69 -4.68 10.02
CA ARG A 300 -14.63 -4.05 10.96
C ARG A 300 -14.88 -4.99 12.12
N GLN A 301 -14.66 -4.51 13.34
CA GLN A 301 -15.16 -5.15 14.56
C GLN A 301 -16.53 -4.56 14.89
N SER A 302 -17.54 -5.41 15.02
CA SER A 302 -18.93 -4.99 15.19
C SER A 302 -19.69 -5.85 16.19
N ARG A 303 -20.63 -5.25 16.91
CA ARG A 303 -21.52 -5.94 17.86
C ARG A 303 -22.98 -5.77 17.44
N ARG A 304 -23.81 -6.79 17.65
CA ARG A 304 -25.26 -6.69 17.46
C ARG A 304 -25.84 -5.69 18.46
N TYR A 305 -26.65 -4.76 17.96
CA TYR A 305 -27.34 -3.77 18.78
C TYR A 305 -28.75 -3.52 18.25
N GLY A 306 -29.77 -3.93 19.00
CA GLY A 306 -31.15 -3.94 18.54
C GLY A 306 -31.31 -4.80 17.29
N ASN A 307 -31.87 -4.21 16.22
CA ASN A 307 -32.05 -4.86 14.92
C ASN A 307 -30.88 -4.63 13.94
N GLY A 308 -29.80 -3.99 14.39
CA GLY A 308 -28.65 -3.64 13.54
C GLY A 308 -27.32 -4.03 14.19
N HIS A 309 -26.27 -3.38 13.72
CA HIS A 309 -24.92 -3.56 14.22
C HIS A 309 -24.32 -2.22 14.61
N ARG A 310 -23.49 -2.25 15.64
CA ARG A 310 -22.67 -1.14 16.12
C ARG A 310 -21.22 -1.44 15.80
N THR A 311 -20.53 -0.49 15.19
CA THR A 311 -19.07 -0.60 15.02
C THR A 311 -18.40 -0.38 16.37
N ALA A 312 -17.60 -1.34 16.80
CA ALA A 312 -16.79 -1.24 18.01
C ALA A 312 -15.37 -0.74 17.70
N ALA A 313 -14.76 -1.25 16.62
CA ALA A 313 -13.40 -0.90 16.22
C ALA A 313 -13.16 -1.15 14.72
N TYR A 314 -12.02 -0.68 14.24
CA TYR A 314 -11.46 -1.02 12.94
C TYR A 314 -10.06 -1.55 13.10
N LEU A 315 -9.75 -2.62 12.37
CA LEU A 315 -8.49 -3.32 12.47
C LEU A 315 -7.80 -3.31 11.10
N GLY A 316 -6.65 -2.66 11.02
CA GLY A 316 -5.73 -2.66 9.89
C GLY A 316 -4.56 -3.63 10.09
N ARG A 317 -3.61 -3.60 9.17
CA ARG A 317 -2.42 -4.45 9.20
C ARG A 317 -1.68 -4.36 10.54
N GLY A 318 -1.34 -5.52 11.10
CA GLY A 318 -0.58 -5.66 12.35
C GLY A 318 -1.47 -5.68 13.60
N GLU A 319 -2.75 -5.33 13.46
CA GLU A 319 -3.71 -5.44 14.55
C GLU A 319 -4.27 -6.87 14.63
N SER A 320 -4.84 -7.21 15.78
CA SER A 320 -5.34 -8.55 16.06
C SER A 320 -6.75 -8.52 16.63
N PHE A 321 -7.47 -9.63 16.50
CA PHE A 321 -8.80 -9.85 17.02
C PHE A 321 -8.85 -11.17 17.80
N GLY A 322 -9.51 -11.19 18.95
CA GLY A 322 -9.75 -12.43 19.70
C GLY A 322 -8.79 -12.75 20.84
N LEU A 323 -7.87 -11.85 21.18
CA LEU A 323 -6.84 -12.14 22.19
C LEU A 323 -7.47 -12.23 23.58
N ALA A 324 -8.45 -11.37 23.89
CA ALA A 324 -9.14 -11.40 25.17
C ALA A 324 -9.86 -12.74 25.40
N GLU A 325 -10.57 -13.24 24.38
CA GLU A 325 -11.27 -14.52 24.37
C GLU A 325 -10.29 -15.68 24.53
N ALA A 326 -9.16 -15.65 23.82
CA ALA A 326 -8.14 -16.67 23.88
C ALA A 326 -7.47 -16.76 25.26
N VAL A 327 -7.18 -15.62 25.88
CA VAL A 327 -6.60 -15.56 27.24
C VAL A 327 -7.61 -16.04 28.29
N ALA A 328 -8.89 -15.65 28.15
CA ALA A 328 -9.95 -16.10 29.05
C ALA A 328 -10.21 -17.62 28.95
N ALA A 329 -10.16 -18.18 27.73
CA ALA A 329 -10.25 -19.62 27.53
C ALA A 329 -9.09 -20.37 28.20
N ALA A 330 -7.86 -19.91 28.00
CA ALA A 330 -6.67 -20.50 28.61
C ALA A 330 -6.70 -20.46 30.14
N GLY A 331 -7.15 -19.34 30.73
CA GLY A 331 -7.23 -19.18 32.19
C GLY A 331 -8.33 -20.01 32.85
N SER A 332 -9.42 -20.29 32.14
CA SER A 332 -10.56 -21.06 32.66
C SER A 332 -10.52 -22.56 32.29
N GLY A 333 -9.77 -22.93 31.27
CA GLY A 333 -9.78 -24.27 30.66
C GLY A 333 -11.09 -24.59 29.93
N LEU A 334 -11.94 -23.59 29.68
CA LEU A 334 -13.23 -23.74 29.02
C LEU A 334 -13.26 -22.93 27.71
N PRO A 335 -13.93 -23.44 26.65
CA PRO A 335 -14.12 -22.66 25.43
C PRO A 335 -14.85 -21.35 25.70
N THR A 336 -14.39 -20.28 25.06
CA THR A 336 -15.07 -18.97 25.04
C THR A 336 -15.79 -18.79 23.71
N ASN A 337 -16.70 -17.82 23.65
CA ASN A 337 -17.32 -17.38 22.41
C ASN A 337 -16.77 -16.02 22.00
N TRP A 338 -16.84 -15.69 20.72
CA TRP A 338 -16.52 -14.35 20.24
C TRP A 338 -17.45 -13.32 20.87
N ASN A 339 -16.88 -12.28 21.50
CA ASN A 339 -17.69 -11.18 22.06
C ASN A 339 -18.19 -10.22 20.99
N ASP A 340 -17.52 -10.17 19.84
CA ASP A 340 -17.83 -9.31 18.71
C ASP A 340 -17.75 -10.10 17.39
N SER A 341 -18.33 -9.56 16.33
CA SER A 341 -18.14 -10.06 14.97
C SER A 341 -16.98 -9.32 14.29
N LEU A 342 -16.17 -10.05 13.52
CA LEU A 342 -15.15 -9.50 12.65
C LEU A 342 -15.58 -9.64 11.20
N ARG A 343 -15.54 -8.55 10.42
CA ARG A 343 -16.00 -8.51 9.03
C ARG A 343 -14.97 -7.90 8.09
N ALA A 344 -14.88 -8.41 6.87
CA ALA A 344 -14.01 -7.87 5.85
C ALA A 344 -14.59 -6.60 5.22
N VAL A 345 -13.84 -5.50 5.29
CA VAL A 345 -14.18 -4.24 4.62
C VAL A 345 -13.46 -4.23 3.26
N GLY A 346 -14.16 -4.72 2.23
CA GLY A 346 -13.58 -4.87 0.89
C GLY A 346 -12.82 -6.20 0.75
N TYR A 347 -11.52 -6.19 1.04
CA TYR A 347 -10.72 -7.42 1.20
C TYR A 347 -9.95 -7.40 2.51
N VAL A 348 -9.76 -8.58 3.09
CA VAL A 348 -8.88 -8.80 4.25
C VAL A 348 -8.20 -10.13 4.11
N ASP A 349 -6.89 -10.13 4.31
CA ASP A 349 -6.15 -11.36 4.54
C ASP A 349 -5.79 -11.46 6.01
N VAL A 350 -6.01 -12.64 6.59
CA VAL A 350 -5.73 -12.88 8.01
C VAL A 350 -4.87 -14.12 8.22
N LEU A 351 -4.13 -14.10 9.33
CA LEU A 351 -3.47 -15.27 9.88
C LEU A 351 -4.23 -15.70 11.13
N ARG A 352 -4.76 -16.93 11.12
CA ARG A 352 -5.45 -17.51 12.26
C ARG A 352 -4.52 -18.49 12.98
N ILE A 353 -4.20 -18.19 14.25
CA ILE A 353 -3.43 -19.05 15.13
C ILE A 353 -4.41 -19.82 16.03
N PRO A 354 -4.46 -21.16 15.97
CA PRO A 354 -5.41 -21.94 16.76
C PRO A 354 -5.21 -21.81 18.28
N GLN A 355 -6.31 -21.84 19.04
CA GLN A 355 -6.33 -21.71 20.50
C GLN A 355 -5.35 -22.65 21.21
N GLY A 356 -5.35 -23.95 20.87
CA GLY A 356 -4.47 -24.92 21.53
C GLY A 356 -2.98 -24.61 21.35
N VAL A 357 -2.60 -24.00 20.23
CA VAL A 357 -1.21 -23.61 19.96
C VAL A 357 -0.83 -22.38 20.77
N LEU A 358 -1.77 -21.45 20.98
CA LEU A 358 -1.55 -20.31 21.88
C LEU A 358 -1.31 -20.78 23.31
N GLU A 359 -2.12 -21.73 23.79
CA GLU A 359 -2.01 -22.31 25.13
C GLU A 359 -0.72 -23.12 25.33
N GLU A 360 -0.29 -23.87 24.31
CA GLU A 360 0.90 -24.71 24.38
C GLU A 360 2.21 -23.91 24.20
N ALA A 361 2.25 -23.02 23.20
CA ALA A 361 3.49 -22.43 22.72
C ALA A 361 3.66 -20.95 23.08
N VAL A 362 2.56 -20.19 23.20
CA VAL A 362 2.62 -18.72 23.31
C VAL A 362 2.45 -18.27 24.76
N PHE A 363 1.31 -18.55 25.37
CA PHE A 363 0.97 -18.05 26.71
C PHE A 363 1.94 -18.49 27.81
N PRO A 364 2.51 -19.72 27.81
CA PRO A 364 3.52 -20.10 28.81
C PRO A 364 4.82 -19.30 28.73
N SER A 365 5.11 -18.73 27.56
CA SER A 365 6.35 -17.99 27.26
C SER A 365 6.20 -16.48 27.47
N VAL A 366 4.99 -15.99 27.77
CA VAL A 366 4.68 -14.55 27.89
C VAL A 366 4.27 -14.24 29.32
N THR A 367 4.81 -13.15 29.90
CA THR A 367 4.44 -12.78 31.28
C THR A 367 2.97 -12.33 31.38
N PRO A 368 2.30 -12.56 32.52
CA PRO A 368 0.93 -12.09 32.72
C PRO A 368 0.75 -10.59 32.49
N GLU A 369 1.73 -9.76 32.85
CA GLU A 369 1.70 -8.31 32.63
C GLU A 369 1.74 -7.96 31.14
N THR A 370 2.60 -8.65 30.38
CA THR A 370 2.73 -8.47 28.92
C THR A 370 1.44 -8.90 28.22
N LEU A 371 0.86 -10.02 28.64
CA LEU A 371 -0.41 -10.52 28.12
C LEU A 371 -1.57 -9.57 28.43
N ALA A 372 -1.66 -9.08 29.67
CA ALA A 372 -2.66 -8.09 30.06
C ALA A 372 -2.50 -6.77 29.28
N ALA A 373 -1.26 -6.31 29.06
CA ALA A 373 -0.98 -5.14 28.25
C ALA A 373 -1.38 -5.35 26.77
N ALA A 374 -1.13 -6.54 26.21
CA ALA A 374 -1.53 -6.88 24.84
C ALA A 374 -3.05 -6.91 24.68
N VAL A 375 -3.77 -7.54 25.62
CA VAL A 375 -5.24 -7.52 25.67
C VAL A 375 -5.78 -6.09 25.79
N LYS A 376 -5.18 -5.28 26.66
CA LYS A 376 -5.57 -3.87 26.83
C LYS A 376 -5.36 -3.06 25.55
N ARG A 377 -4.25 -3.26 24.83
CA ARG A 377 -3.99 -2.60 23.53
C ARG A 377 -5.05 -2.97 22.48
N GLN A 378 -5.39 -4.25 22.38
CA GLN A 378 -6.48 -4.71 21.51
C GLN A 378 -7.83 -4.08 21.90
N SER A 379 -8.08 -3.92 23.21
CA SER A 379 -9.29 -3.26 23.73
C SER A 379 -9.28 -1.74 23.61
N THR A 380 -8.15 -1.08 23.30
CA THR A 380 -8.05 0.39 23.25
C THR A 380 -8.78 0.96 22.02
N TYR A 381 -8.92 0.18 20.96
CA TYR A 381 -9.78 0.52 19.82
C TYR A 381 -11.24 0.13 20.03
N ALA A 382 -11.53 -0.67 21.06
CA ALA A 382 -12.83 -1.22 21.41
C ALA A 382 -13.37 -0.66 22.72
N VAL A 383 -12.98 0.56 23.15
CA VAL A 383 -13.50 1.13 24.40
C VAL A 383 -15.02 1.27 24.28
N PRO A 384 -15.80 0.55 25.11
CA PRO A 384 -17.22 0.79 25.21
C PRO A 384 -17.39 2.20 25.78
N VAL A 385 -18.11 3.06 25.08
CA VAL A 385 -18.44 4.44 25.53
C VAL A 385 -19.01 4.46 26.96
N SER A 386 -19.57 3.35 27.45
CA SER A 386 -20.08 3.18 28.81
C SER A 386 -19.02 3.18 29.93
N GLU A 387 -17.73 3.03 29.63
CA GLU A 387 -16.64 3.10 30.63
C GLU A 387 -15.89 4.44 30.63
N LEU A 388 -16.29 5.38 29.75
CA LEU A 388 -15.87 6.79 29.88
C LEU A 388 -16.61 7.39 31.09
N PRO A 389 -15.92 8.10 32.01
CA PRO A 389 -16.54 8.61 33.23
C PRO A 389 -17.76 9.47 32.91
N SER A 390 -18.95 9.02 33.31
CA SER A 390 -20.22 9.76 33.18
C SER A 390 -20.39 10.83 34.26
N ASN A 391 -19.31 11.43 34.72
CA ASN A 391 -19.36 12.49 35.72
C ASN A 391 -19.26 13.83 35.01
N GLY A 392 -20.35 14.60 35.12
CA GLY A 392 -20.57 15.86 34.42
C GLY A 392 -19.44 16.87 34.59
N ALA A 393 -19.37 17.76 33.60
CA ALA A 393 -18.47 18.90 33.50
C ALA A 393 -17.00 18.54 33.20
N ASP A 394 -16.77 17.78 32.13
CA ASP A 394 -15.63 18.01 31.23
C ASP A 394 -15.94 17.36 29.87
N GLU A 395 -16.33 18.17 28.87
CA GLU A 395 -16.50 17.74 27.48
C GLU A 395 -15.13 17.44 26.85
N SER A 396 -14.48 16.38 27.31
CA SER A 396 -13.28 15.83 26.67
C SER A 396 -13.72 14.90 25.53
N PHE A 397 -13.74 15.48 24.33
CA PHE A 397 -14.02 14.87 23.04
C PHE A 397 -13.14 13.62 22.76
N GLY A 398 -13.59 12.46 23.21
CA GLY A 398 -13.25 11.18 22.58
C GLY A 398 -14.00 11.07 21.26
N LEU A 399 -13.36 10.53 20.21
CA LEU A 399 -13.99 10.30 18.90
C LEU A 399 -15.34 9.62 19.11
N ASP A 400 -16.43 10.32 18.80
CA ASP A 400 -17.74 9.72 18.96
C ASP A 400 -17.91 8.57 17.94
N GLN A 401 -18.79 7.64 18.26
CA GLN A 401 -19.07 6.49 17.41
C GLN A 401 -19.50 6.90 15.99
N SER A 402 -20.17 8.04 15.86
CA SER A 402 -20.68 8.50 14.58
C SER A 402 -19.58 8.98 13.64
N LEU A 403 -18.48 9.53 14.18
CA LEU A 403 -17.27 9.83 13.43
C LEU A 403 -16.57 8.56 12.96
N LEU A 404 -16.49 7.53 13.82
CA LEU A 404 -15.88 6.24 13.47
C LEU A 404 -16.67 5.53 12.36
N GLU A 405 -18.00 5.52 12.44
CA GLU A 405 -18.88 5.02 11.38
C GLU A 405 -18.72 5.82 10.09
N PHE A 406 -18.69 7.16 10.17
CA PHE A 406 -18.43 8.03 9.03
C PHE A 406 -17.11 7.71 8.32
N LEU A 407 -16.02 7.54 9.07
CA LEU A 407 -14.70 7.25 8.50
C LEU A 407 -14.70 5.96 7.71
N VAL A 408 -15.50 4.96 8.07
CA VAL A 408 -15.47 3.67 7.39
C VAL A 408 -16.55 3.46 6.37
N ASP A 409 -17.73 4.01 6.56
CA ASP A 409 -18.73 3.96 5.50
C ASP A 409 -18.20 4.68 4.25
N HIS A 410 -17.32 5.67 4.43
CA HIS A 410 -16.58 6.32 3.34
C HIS A 410 -15.16 5.76 3.09
N ARG A 411 -14.76 4.68 3.79
CA ARG A 411 -13.44 4.01 3.64
C ARG A 411 -12.25 4.98 3.75
N LEU A 412 -12.37 6.04 4.55
CA LEU A 412 -11.38 7.11 4.72
C LEU A 412 -10.17 6.67 5.55
N LEU A 413 -10.30 5.65 6.41
CA LEU A 413 -9.18 5.08 7.18
C LEU A 413 -8.01 4.57 6.31
N ASN A 414 -8.25 4.34 5.01
CA ASN A 414 -7.22 3.97 4.06
C ASN A 414 -6.27 5.15 3.72
N GLY A 415 -6.62 6.39 4.05
CA GLY A 415 -5.84 7.58 3.73
C GLY A 415 -4.74 7.90 4.73
N GLN A 416 -3.48 7.81 4.30
CA GLN A 416 -2.30 8.13 5.13
C GLN A 416 -1.96 9.63 5.12
N GLU A 417 -2.42 10.33 4.09
CA GLU A 417 -2.18 11.75 3.87
C GLU A 417 -3.50 12.43 3.52
N ALA A 418 -4.56 12.15 4.26
CA ALA A 418 -5.88 12.72 3.99
C ALA A 418 -5.89 14.22 4.34
N MET A 419 -6.50 15.04 3.50
CA MET A 419 -6.64 16.46 3.77
C MET A 419 -7.85 16.71 4.68
N ALA A 420 -7.61 16.87 5.98
CA ALA A 420 -8.61 17.24 6.96
C ALA A 420 -8.75 18.76 7.06
N ILE A 421 -9.99 19.25 7.11
CA ILE A 421 -10.32 20.67 7.25
C ILE A 421 -11.26 20.84 8.44
N ASN A 422 -10.88 21.71 9.38
CA ASN A 422 -11.75 22.19 10.46
C ASN A 422 -12.56 23.38 9.91
N LEU A 423 -13.87 23.17 9.75
CA LEU A 423 -14.80 24.12 9.16
C LEU A 423 -15.12 25.31 10.07
N ASP A 424 -14.94 25.18 11.39
CA ASP A 424 -15.12 26.29 12.33
C ASP A 424 -13.99 27.33 12.21
N ARG A 425 -12.80 26.86 11.82
CA ARG A 425 -11.63 27.71 11.57
C ARG A 425 -11.53 28.17 10.10
N CYS A 426 -12.14 27.43 9.19
CA CYS A 426 -12.04 27.69 7.75
C CYS A 426 -12.92 28.86 7.31
N THR A 427 -12.31 30.01 7.02
CA THR A 427 -12.98 31.21 6.48
C THR A 427 -13.32 31.14 4.99
N ARG A 428 -12.92 30.06 4.31
CA ARG A 428 -13.15 29.85 2.87
C ARG A 428 -12.50 30.93 1.97
N CYS A 429 -11.34 31.46 2.36
CA CYS A 429 -10.59 32.47 1.60
C CYS A 429 -9.98 31.99 0.27
N ASP A 430 -9.96 30.67 0.04
CA ASP A 430 -9.41 29.96 -1.13
C ASP A 430 -7.88 30.03 -1.33
N ASP A 431 -7.13 30.51 -0.33
CA ASP A 431 -5.67 30.57 -0.43
C ASP A 431 -5.02 29.20 -0.61
N CYS A 432 -5.58 28.16 0.00
CA CYS A 432 -5.14 26.77 -0.19
C CYS A 432 -5.34 26.27 -1.64
N VAL A 433 -6.45 26.64 -2.29
CA VAL A 433 -6.73 26.30 -3.70
C VAL A 433 -5.79 27.07 -4.63
N ARG A 434 -5.66 28.38 -4.42
CA ARG A 434 -4.77 29.25 -5.20
C ARG A 434 -3.32 28.81 -5.10
N ALA A 435 -2.84 28.49 -3.90
CA ALA A 435 -1.48 28.01 -3.69
C ALA A 435 -1.22 26.66 -4.38
N CYS A 436 -2.20 25.76 -4.36
CA CYS A 436 -2.12 24.49 -5.10
C CYS A 436 -2.01 24.74 -6.60
N ALA A 437 -2.94 25.50 -7.18
CA ALA A 437 -2.94 25.82 -8.61
C ALA A 437 -1.64 26.52 -9.03
N ALA A 438 -1.21 27.55 -8.29
CA ALA A 438 0.02 28.28 -8.58
C ALA A 438 1.26 27.38 -8.52
N THR A 439 1.25 26.34 -7.67
CA THR A 439 2.34 25.37 -7.54
C THR A 439 2.42 24.41 -8.73
N HIS A 440 1.29 24.13 -9.37
CA HIS A 440 1.16 23.09 -10.38
C HIS A 440 0.67 23.65 -11.72
N ASP A 441 1.27 24.75 -12.21
CA ASP A 441 0.96 25.33 -13.52
C ASP A 441 -0.55 25.52 -13.74
N ASN A 442 -1.19 26.18 -12.77
CA ASN A 442 -2.63 26.45 -12.73
C ASN A 442 -3.54 25.20 -12.76
N ASN A 443 -3.02 24.03 -12.37
CA ASN A 443 -3.76 22.79 -12.13
C ASN A 443 -4.02 22.60 -10.62
N PRO A 444 -5.19 23.00 -10.08
CA PRO A 444 -5.53 22.69 -8.70
C PRO A 444 -5.76 21.17 -8.53
N ARG A 445 -4.79 20.50 -7.90
CA ARG A 445 -4.86 19.08 -7.50
C ARG A 445 -5.55 18.87 -6.13
N PHE A 446 -6.27 19.88 -5.68
CA PHE A 446 -6.99 19.95 -4.41
C PHE A 446 -8.31 20.68 -4.66
N VAL A 447 -9.41 20.05 -4.27
CA VAL A 447 -10.74 20.65 -4.30
C VAL A 447 -11.25 20.76 -2.86
N ARG A 448 -11.69 21.96 -2.47
CA ARG A 448 -12.23 22.24 -1.13
C ARG A 448 -13.68 21.77 -0.99
N GLN A 449 -13.92 20.51 -1.36
CA GLN A 449 -15.16 19.77 -1.25
C GLN A 449 -14.83 18.37 -0.75
N GLY A 450 -15.77 17.66 -0.15
CA GLY A 450 -15.52 16.29 0.33
C GLY A 450 -16.52 15.86 1.40
N HIS A 451 -16.24 14.72 2.01
CA HIS A 451 -17.08 14.12 3.05
C HIS A 451 -17.01 14.95 4.33
N ARG A 452 -18.16 15.14 5.00
CA ARG A 452 -18.26 15.98 6.20
C ARG A 452 -18.87 15.22 7.36
N HIS A 453 -18.35 15.50 8.54
CA HIS A 453 -18.88 15.01 9.81
C HIS A 453 -18.76 16.13 10.86
N GLY A 454 -19.88 16.75 11.23
CA GLY A 454 -19.86 17.96 12.06
C GLY A 454 -18.97 19.06 11.45
N PRO A 455 -18.03 19.64 12.22
CA PRO A 455 -17.08 20.65 11.71
C PRO A 455 -15.91 20.05 10.93
N LEU A 456 -15.74 18.72 10.89
CA LEU A 456 -14.68 18.07 10.13
C LEU A 456 -15.10 17.87 8.67
N MET A 457 -14.21 18.19 7.73
CA MET A 457 -14.30 17.80 6.34
C MET A 457 -13.03 17.05 5.91
N ILE A 458 -13.19 15.89 5.31
CA ILE A 458 -12.11 15.23 4.57
C ILE A 458 -12.24 15.60 3.10
N ALA A 459 -11.34 16.46 2.63
CA ALA A 459 -11.43 17.09 1.32
C ALA A 459 -10.94 16.16 0.19
N GLN A 460 -11.44 16.43 -1.01
CA GLN A 460 -11.07 15.79 -2.27
C GLN A 460 -9.68 16.26 -2.71
N ALA A 461 -8.68 15.69 -2.05
CA ALA A 461 -7.33 15.61 -2.53
C ALA A 461 -6.78 14.21 -2.28
N CYS A 462 -5.93 13.72 -3.20
CA CYS A 462 -5.33 12.40 -3.09
C CYS A 462 -4.80 12.15 -1.66
N MET A 463 -5.22 11.04 -1.06
CA MET A 463 -4.92 10.69 0.32
C MET A 463 -3.68 9.79 0.45
N HIS A 464 -3.00 9.50 -0.66
CA HIS A 464 -1.83 8.59 -0.72
C HIS A 464 -2.08 7.30 0.05
N CYS A 465 -3.20 6.65 -0.30
CA CYS A 465 -3.78 5.57 0.48
C CYS A 465 -2.80 4.42 0.74
N VAL A 466 -2.98 3.71 1.85
CA VAL A 466 -2.29 2.43 2.15
C VAL A 466 -2.50 1.47 0.98
N ASP A 467 -3.75 1.41 0.50
CA ASP A 467 -4.23 0.53 -0.57
C ASP A 467 -4.63 1.36 -1.81
N PRO A 468 -3.68 1.79 -2.67
CA PRO A 468 -3.98 2.68 -3.79
C PRO A 468 -4.57 1.89 -4.98
N VAL A 469 -5.90 1.75 -5.03
CA VAL A 469 -6.60 1.08 -6.16
C VAL A 469 -6.31 1.70 -7.52
N CYS A 470 -6.01 3.00 -7.55
CA CYS A 470 -5.60 3.71 -8.77
C CYS A 470 -4.29 3.17 -9.36
N MET A 471 -3.40 2.64 -8.52
CA MET A 471 -2.15 2.00 -8.92
C MET A 471 -2.43 0.64 -9.58
N ILE A 472 -3.37 -0.14 -9.03
CA ILE A 472 -3.76 -1.46 -9.58
C ILE A 472 -4.39 -1.32 -10.96
N GLY A 473 -5.34 -0.40 -11.09
CA GLY A 473 -6.10 -0.22 -12.33
C GLY A 473 -5.27 0.33 -13.47
N CYS A 474 -4.06 0.85 -13.22
CA CYS A 474 -3.24 1.44 -14.26
C CYS A 474 -2.62 0.36 -15.15
N PRO A 475 -3.04 0.24 -16.43
CA PRO A 475 -2.55 -0.83 -17.31
C PRO A 475 -1.07 -0.66 -17.65
N THR A 476 -0.57 0.57 -17.69
CA THR A 476 0.79 0.90 -18.13
C THR A 476 1.80 0.95 -16.99
N GLY A 477 1.35 0.85 -15.73
CA GLY A 477 2.21 1.13 -14.57
C GLY A 477 2.59 2.60 -14.41
N ALA A 478 1.88 3.53 -15.06
CA ALA A 478 2.13 4.96 -14.92
C ALA A 478 1.91 5.48 -13.50
N ILE A 479 1.07 4.82 -12.71
CA ILE A 479 0.93 5.17 -11.30
C ILE A 479 1.83 4.23 -10.51
N GLY A 480 2.73 4.81 -9.71
CA GLY A 480 3.68 4.09 -8.88
C GLY A 480 3.78 4.68 -7.50
N ARG A 481 4.26 3.90 -6.54
CA ARG A 481 4.53 4.35 -5.18
C ARG A 481 6.03 4.50 -5.01
N ASP A 482 6.49 5.67 -4.58
CA ASP A 482 7.89 5.91 -4.29
C ASP A 482 8.36 4.96 -3.17
N GLY A 483 9.48 4.27 -3.40
CA GLY A 483 9.98 3.23 -2.52
C GLY A 483 10.26 3.73 -1.10
N VAL A 484 10.72 4.97 -0.94
CA VAL A 484 11.17 5.49 0.36
C VAL A 484 10.10 6.35 1.02
N SER A 485 9.62 7.37 0.32
CA SER A 485 8.63 8.32 0.83
C SER A 485 7.22 7.75 0.87
N GLY A 486 6.95 6.63 0.19
CA GLY A 486 5.61 6.05 0.09
C GLY A 486 4.62 6.89 -0.70
N VAL A 487 5.05 8.00 -1.30
CA VAL A 487 4.18 8.89 -2.08
C VAL A 487 3.77 8.20 -3.37
N VAL A 488 2.47 7.97 -3.55
CA VAL A 488 1.93 7.55 -4.85
C VAL A 488 2.08 8.71 -5.85
N GLN A 489 2.59 8.48 -7.05
CA GLN A 489 2.81 9.48 -8.09
C GLN A 489 2.34 8.96 -9.46
N ILE A 490 2.08 9.88 -10.39
CA ILE A 490 1.75 9.56 -11.79
C ILE A 490 2.92 9.99 -12.67
N ASN A 491 3.48 9.04 -13.41
CA ASN A 491 4.42 9.28 -14.48
C ASN A 491 3.67 9.68 -15.76
N ASP A 492 3.83 10.95 -16.14
CA ASP A 492 3.11 11.55 -17.28
C ASP A 492 3.45 10.88 -18.62
N ARG A 493 4.68 10.39 -18.82
CA ARG A 493 5.10 9.79 -20.09
C ARG A 493 4.40 8.47 -20.37
N THR A 494 4.27 7.65 -19.34
CA THR A 494 3.59 6.34 -19.40
C THR A 494 2.07 6.46 -19.24
N CYS A 495 1.56 7.64 -18.87
CA CYS A 495 0.13 7.87 -18.72
C CYS A 495 -0.54 8.00 -20.08
N ILE A 496 -1.37 7.00 -20.40
CA ILE A 496 -2.10 6.91 -21.68
C ILE A 496 -3.46 7.60 -21.67
N GLY A 497 -3.80 8.24 -20.55
CA GLY A 497 -5.08 8.94 -20.43
C GLY A 497 -6.30 8.02 -20.47
N CYS A 498 -6.19 6.74 -20.12
CA CYS A 498 -7.29 5.75 -20.21
C CYS A 498 -8.41 5.95 -19.20
N SER A 499 -8.26 6.88 -18.25
CA SER A 499 -9.23 7.19 -17.18
C SER A 499 -9.54 6.06 -16.19
N THR A 500 -8.94 4.86 -16.33
CA THR A 500 -9.18 3.75 -15.38
C THR A 500 -8.90 4.16 -13.94
N CYS A 501 -7.80 4.88 -13.70
CA CYS A 501 -7.45 5.35 -12.36
C CYS A 501 -8.44 6.39 -11.79
N ALA A 502 -8.96 7.29 -12.62
CA ALA A 502 -9.98 8.26 -12.23
C ALA A 502 -11.29 7.54 -11.87
N ASN A 503 -11.73 6.62 -12.72
CA ASN A 503 -12.95 5.83 -12.51
C ASN A 503 -12.85 4.87 -11.32
N SER A 504 -11.64 4.43 -10.98
CA SER A 504 -11.40 3.49 -9.87
C SER A 504 -11.21 4.20 -8.53
N CYS A 505 -10.94 5.51 -8.51
CA CYS A 505 -10.68 6.21 -7.26
C CYS A 505 -11.98 6.42 -6.49
N PRO A 506 -12.16 5.82 -5.31
CA PRO A 506 -13.43 5.89 -4.57
C PRO A 506 -13.68 7.25 -3.91
N TYR A 507 -12.73 8.18 -4.04
CA TYR A 507 -12.74 9.49 -3.41
C TYR A 507 -12.71 10.63 -4.44
N ASP A 508 -12.81 10.32 -5.74
CA ASP A 508 -12.76 11.28 -6.85
C ASP A 508 -11.51 12.18 -6.86
N ASN A 509 -10.41 11.67 -6.30
CA ASN A 509 -9.18 12.42 -6.09
C ASN A 509 -8.25 12.48 -7.32
N ILE A 510 -8.62 11.80 -8.41
CA ILE A 510 -7.87 11.78 -9.66
C ILE A 510 -8.74 12.41 -10.73
N GLN A 511 -8.21 13.47 -11.34
CA GLN A 511 -8.91 14.24 -12.37
C GLN A 511 -8.27 13.98 -13.73
N MET A 512 -9.06 14.02 -14.79
CA MET A 512 -8.56 13.96 -16.16
C MET A 512 -8.49 15.38 -16.71
N VAL A 513 -7.29 15.80 -17.14
CA VAL A 513 -7.02 17.16 -17.59
C VAL A 513 -6.44 17.15 -18.99
N GLU A 514 -6.94 18.03 -19.85
CA GLU A 514 -6.40 18.24 -21.19
C GLU A 514 -4.98 18.80 -21.10
N VAL A 515 -4.04 18.16 -21.80
CA VAL A 515 -2.63 18.53 -21.74
C VAL A 515 -2.22 19.41 -22.92
N ARG A 516 -1.28 20.31 -22.65
CA ARG A 516 -0.77 21.29 -23.61
C ARG A 516 0.73 21.12 -23.84
N ASP A 517 1.20 21.53 -25.01
CA ASP A 517 2.62 21.62 -25.31
C ASP A 517 3.27 22.86 -24.66
N GLY A 518 4.58 23.04 -24.86
CA GLY A 518 5.32 24.22 -24.38
C GLY A 518 4.86 25.57 -24.94
N SER A 519 4.08 25.58 -26.02
CA SER A 519 3.51 26.79 -26.63
C SER A 519 2.10 27.11 -26.10
N GLY A 520 1.48 26.19 -25.36
CA GLY A 520 0.12 26.28 -24.85
C GLY A 520 -0.95 25.72 -25.78
N ALA A 521 -0.57 25.12 -26.91
CA ALA A 521 -1.48 24.42 -27.80
C ALA A 521 -1.92 23.09 -27.19
N LEU A 522 -3.18 22.70 -27.42
CA LEU A 522 -3.67 21.38 -27.00
C LEU A 522 -2.94 20.28 -27.77
N LEU A 523 -2.54 19.24 -27.05
CA LEU A 523 -2.07 18.00 -27.67
C LEU A 523 -3.30 17.22 -28.15
N LEU A 524 -3.37 16.93 -29.46
CA LEU A 524 -4.49 16.21 -30.04
C LEU A 524 -4.09 14.78 -30.39
N ASP A 525 -5.02 13.84 -30.23
CA ASP A 525 -4.84 12.47 -30.68
C ASP A 525 -4.84 12.41 -32.22
N ALA A 526 -3.80 11.82 -32.79
CA ALA A 526 -3.62 11.80 -34.24
C ALA A 526 -4.76 11.08 -34.98
N ALA A 527 -5.37 10.05 -34.38
CA ALA A 527 -6.43 9.26 -35.00
C ALA A 527 -7.80 9.92 -34.92
N THR A 528 -8.12 10.55 -33.79
CA THR A 528 -9.46 11.09 -33.47
C THR A 528 -9.53 12.62 -33.57
N GLN A 529 -8.39 13.30 -33.62
CA GLN A 529 -8.25 14.76 -33.57
C GLN A 529 -8.89 15.38 -32.31
N GLN A 530 -9.06 14.60 -31.24
CA GLN A 530 -9.61 15.07 -29.96
C GLN A 530 -8.48 15.45 -28.99
N PRO A 531 -8.70 16.40 -28.05
CA PRO A 531 -7.74 16.72 -27.01
C PRO A 531 -7.36 15.49 -26.18
N ILE A 532 -6.06 15.31 -25.95
CA ILE A 532 -5.55 14.26 -25.08
C ILE A 532 -5.72 14.72 -23.64
N ALA A 533 -6.48 13.94 -22.87
CA ALA A 533 -6.57 14.11 -21.43
C ALA A 533 -5.64 13.12 -20.71
N LYS A 534 -4.89 13.60 -19.72
CA LYS A 534 -4.07 12.76 -18.82
C LYS A 534 -4.53 12.89 -17.37
N ALA A 535 -4.22 11.87 -16.58
CA ALA A 535 -4.57 11.86 -15.17
C ALA A 535 -3.69 12.82 -14.36
N THR A 536 -4.29 13.54 -13.43
CA THR A 536 -3.62 14.40 -12.45
C THR A 536 -4.13 14.12 -11.04
N LYS A 537 -3.27 14.27 -10.05
CA LYS A 537 -3.58 14.08 -8.63
C LYS A 537 -2.54 14.80 -7.77
N CYS A 538 -2.84 15.00 -6.49
CA CYS A 538 -1.87 15.52 -5.54
C CYS A 538 -0.62 14.61 -5.45
N ASP A 539 0.54 15.23 -5.35
CA ASP A 539 1.89 14.63 -5.24
C ASP A 539 2.60 15.07 -3.95
N LEU A 540 1.83 15.58 -2.98
CA LEU A 540 2.26 16.23 -1.73
C LEU A 540 3.25 17.39 -1.91
N CYS A 541 3.36 17.94 -3.14
CA CYS A 541 4.45 18.83 -3.49
C CYS A 541 5.82 18.26 -3.05
N SER A 542 6.02 16.94 -3.17
CA SER A 542 7.19 16.20 -2.65
C SER A 542 8.54 16.73 -3.15
N GLY A 543 8.57 17.32 -4.35
CA GLY A 543 9.76 17.97 -4.88
C GLY A 543 10.12 19.33 -4.24
N LEU A 544 9.21 19.94 -3.47
CA LEU A 544 9.42 21.24 -2.84
C LEU A 544 9.98 21.12 -1.41
N PRO A 545 10.91 21.99 -1.00
CA PRO A 545 11.50 21.95 0.33
C PRO A 545 10.48 22.15 1.46
N GLY A 546 9.44 22.96 1.21
CA GLY A 546 8.37 23.25 2.18
C GLY A 546 7.19 22.29 2.14
N GLY A 547 7.22 21.23 1.31
CA GLY A 547 6.09 20.29 1.21
C GLY A 547 4.79 20.94 0.70
N PRO A 548 3.61 20.40 1.08
CA PRO A 548 2.31 20.78 0.51
C PRO A 548 2.02 22.28 0.59
N ALA A 549 1.96 22.93 -0.57
CA ALA A 549 1.70 24.38 -0.66
C ALA A 549 0.30 24.75 -0.15
N CYS A 550 -0.70 23.89 -0.41
CA CYS A 550 -2.08 24.09 0.04
C CYS A 550 -2.21 24.17 1.57
N GLN A 551 -1.47 23.31 2.29
CA GLN A 551 -1.44 23.30 3.76
C GLN A 551 -0.79 24.57 4.32
N ARG A 552 0.39 24.92 3.82
CA ARG A 552 1.14 26.11 4.29
C ARG A 552 0.45 27.42 3.97
N ALA A 553 -0.42 27.46 2.96
CA ALA A 553 -1.12 28.67 2.56
C ALA A 553 -2.33 29.00 3.45
N CYS A 554 -2.74 28.13 4.38
CA CYS A 554 -3.88 28.42 5.24
C CYS A 554 -3.50 29.43 6.34
N PRO A 555 -4.05 30.66 6.34
CA PRO A 555 -3.71 31.66 7.36
C PRO A 555 -4.42 31.41 8.71
N HIS A 556 -5.35 30.45 8.75
CA HIS A 556 -6.15 30.13 9.93
C HIS A 556 -5.79 28.78 10.55
N ASP A 557 -4.78 28.10 9.98
CA ASP A 557 -4.36 26.75 10.39
C ASP A 557 -5.57 25.78 10.47
N ALA A 558 -6.47 25.94 9.51
CA ALA A 558 -7.76 25.25 9.45
C ALA A 558 -7.69 23.91 8.70
N LEU A 559 -6.54 23.54 8.12
CA LEU A 559 -6.41 22.30 7.36
C LEU A 559 -5.02 21.68 7.50
N VAL A 560 -4.98 20.36 7.51
CA VAL A 560 -3.79 19.55 7.78
C VAL A 560 -3.87 18.21 7.03
N ARG A 561 -2.71 17.62 6.70
CA ARG A 561 -2.61 16.24 6.23
C ARG A 561 -2.47 15.30 7.43
N LEU A 562 -3.30 14.27 7.50
CA LEU A 562 -3.33 13.29 8.59
C LEU A 562 -3.36 11.86 8.06
N ASP A 563 -2.77 10.94 8.83
CA ASP A 563 -3.06 9.53 8.71
C ASP A 563 -4.38 9.23 9.43
N LEU A 564 -5.42 8.90 8.66
CA LEU A 564 -6.74 8.60 9.22
C LEU A 564 -6.80 7.23 9.91
N GLY A 565 -5.79 6.37 9.74
CA GLY A 565 -5.59 5.21 10.59
C GLY A 565 -5.13 5.59 12.00
N ASN A 566 -4.47 6.75 12.17
CA ASN A 566 -4.09 7.29 13.47
C ASN A 566 -5.21 8.16 14.05
N LEU A 567 -6.16 7.50 14.68
CA LEU A 567 -7.31 8.14 15.33
C LEU A 567 -6.91 9.17 16.41
N GLY A 568 -5.75 9.02 17.06
CA GLY A 568 -5.25 9.98 18.05
C GLY A 568 -4.91 11.35 17.45
N GLU A 569 -4.26 11.36 16.28
CA GLU A 569 -3.96 12.60 15.55
C GLU A 569 -5.22 13.30 15.08
N LEU A 570 -6.19 12.54 14.58
CA LEU A 570 -7.48 13.08 14.16
C LEU A 570 -8.23 13.70 15.34
N ALA A 571 -8.30 13.00 16.48
CA ALA A 571 -8.93 13.51 17.69
C ALA A 571 -8.25 14.82 18.15
N ALA A 572 -6.92 14.86 18.15
CA ALA A 572 -6.16 16.06 18.51
C ALA A 572 -6.40 17.23 17.53
N PHE A 573 -6.67 16.97 16.26
CA PHE A 573 -6.98 18.02 15.28
C PHE A 573 -8.42 18.54 15.43
N VAL A 574 -9.39 17.66 15.62
CA VAL A 574 -10.80 18.04 15.77
C VAL A 574 -11.05 18.82 17.06
N THR A 575 -10.21 18.63 18.09
CA THR A 575 -10.31 19.30 19.39
C THR A 575 -9.55 20.62 19.50
N ARG A 576 -8.74 20.97 18.50
CA ARG A 576 -8.03 22.25 18.39
C ARG A 576 -8.89 23.31 17.72
#